data_AF-A0A1C4WJP2-F1
#
_entry.id   AF-A0A1C4WJP2-F1
#
_cell.length_a   1.000
_cell.length_b   1.000
_cell.length_c   1.000
_cell.angle_alpha   90.00
_cell.angle_beta   90.00
_cell.angle_gamma   90.00
#
_symmetry.space_group_name_H-M   'P 1'
#
loop_
_entity.id
_entity.type
_entity.pdbx_description
1 polymer ?
#
loop_
_entity_poly.entity_id
_entity_poly.type
_entity_poly.pdbx_seq_one_letter_code
_entity_poly.pdbx_strand_id
1 'polypeptide(L)'
;MMQVPPIPEQPAFLARMHLLATEVGEASDVYAAGLRLWEEAGRAVEAGELAGNLCALWGALTDWVELKPDEADQAEAAMRQAAQDWLGVDQADRCAVERYLDHWLHDICGYERT
;
A
#
# COMPACT_ATOMS: atom_id res chain seq x y z
N MET A 1 -12.73 -1.09 29.52
CA MET A 1 -11.91 -1.35 28.33
C MET A 1 -12.76 -2.11 27.33
N MET A 2 -13.30 -1.42 26.33
CA MET A 2 -13.95 -2.08 25.21
C MET A 2 -12.87 -2.76 24.36
N GLN A 3 -12.99 -4.06 24.13
CA GLN A 3 -12.20 -4.76 23.12
C GLN A 3 -12.54 -4.15 21.75
N VAL A 4 -11.53 -3.61 21.08
CA VAL A 4 -11.63 -3.22 19.68
C VAL A 4 -11.38 -4.51 18.87
N PRO A 5 -12.35 -4.99 18.07
CA PRO A 5 -12.13 -6.18 17.25
C PRO A 5 -11.07 -5.87 16.17
N PRO A 6 -10.02 -6.69 15.98
CA PRO A 6 -9.13 -6.57 14.83
C PRO A 6 -9.74 -7.24 13.57
N ILE A 7 -9.30 -6.73 12.43
CA ILE A 7 -10.00 -6.71 11.14
C ILE A 7 -10.21 -8.10 10.50
N PRO A 8 -11.40 -8.38 9.91
CA PRO A 8 -11.47 -9.15 8.68
C PRO A 8 -11.50 -8.11 7.57
N GLU A 9 -10.35 -7.58 7.14
CA GLU A 9 -10.38 -6.79 5.91
C GLU A 9 -10.86 -7.72 4.83
N GLN A 10 -12.05 -7.39 4.30
CA GLN A 10 -12.92 -8.37 3.68
C GLN A 10 -12.09 -9.21 2.71
N PRO A 11 -12.21 -10.56 2.70
CA PRO A 11 -11.36 -11.39 1.83
C PRO A 11 -11.33 -10.92 0.37
N ALA A 12 -12.42 -10.29 -0.08
CA ALA A 12 -12.51 -9.62 -1.38
C ALA A 12 -11.60 -8.39 -1.54
N PHE A 13 -11.51 -7.51 -0.54
CA PHE A 13 -10.60 -6.36 -0.53
C PHE A 13 -9.14 -6.82 -0.56
N LEU A 14 -8.76 -7.70 0.35
CA LEU A 14 -7.39 -8.23 0.42
C LEU A 14 -6.98 -8.92 -0.89
N ALA A 15 -7.85 -9.77 -1.44
CA ALA A 15 -7.62 -10.41 -2.74
C ALA A 15 -7.51 -9.37 -3.87
N ARG A 16 -8.30 -8.30 -3.83
CA ARG A 16 -8.24 -7.22 -4.81
C ARG A 16 -6.92 -6.44 -4.70
N MET A 17 -6.49 -6.09 -3.49
CA MET A 17 -5.20 -5.42 -3.26
C MET A 17 -4.02 -6.29 -3.71
N HIS A 18 -4.08 -7.60 -3.45
CA HIS A 18 -3.07 -8.57 -3.90
C HIS A 18 -3.00 -8.66 -5.43
N LEU A 19 -4.15 -8.66 -6.12
CA LEU A 19 -4.20 -8.64 -7.58
C LEU A 19 -3.59 -7.36 -8.16
N LEU A 20 -3.93 -6.20 -7.58
CA LEU A 20 -3.36 -4.92 -8.02
C LEU A 20 -1.86 -4.82 -7.73
N ALA A 21 -1.38 -5.34 -6.60
CA ALA A 21 0.05 -5.43 -6.32
C ALA A 21 0.79 -6.33 -7.33
N THR A 22 0.18 -7.44 -7.73
CA THR A 22 0.73 -8.30 -8.80
C THR A 22 0.85 -7.51 -10.10
N GLU A 23 -0.19 -6.75 -10.46
CA GLU A 23 -0.19 -5.90 -11.65
C GLU A 23 0.92 -4.84 -11.62
N VAL A 24 1.14 -4.18 -10.48
CA VAL A 24 2.25 -3.22 -10.31
C VAL A 24 3.61 -3.87 -10.58
N GLY A 25 3.82 -5.10 -10.12
CA GLY A 25 5.06 -5.85 -10.34
C GLY A 25 5.33 -6.19 -11.80
N GLU A 26 4.29 -6.40 -12.60
CA GLU A 26 4.37 -6.83 -14.00
C GLU A 26 4.18 -5.69 -15.02
N ALA A 27 3.71 -4.53 -14.58
CA ALA A 27 3.35 -3.42 -15.45
C ALA A 27 4.54 -2.78 -16.16
N SER A 28 4.32 -2.43 -17.43
CA SER A 28 5.19 -1.54 -18.19
C SER A 28 5.04 -0.07 -17.75
N ASP A 29 3.85 0.30 -17.28
CA ASP A 29 3.53 1.62 -16.71
C ASP A 29 3.18 1.43 -15.24
N VAL A 30 4.20 1.55 -14.39
CA VAL A 30 4.09 1.29 -12.94
C VAL A 30 3.26 2.35 -12.26
N TYR A 31 3.44 3.61 -12.67
CA TYR A 31 2.70 4.72 -12.11
C TYR A 31 1.19 4.54 -12.31
N ALA A 32 0.75 4.22 -13.53
CA ALA A 32 -0.66 3.97 -13.80
C ALA A 32 -1.22 2.75 -13.03
N ALA A 33 -0.41 1.70 -12.83
CA ALA A 33 -0.80 0.56 -12.01
C ALA A 33 -0.92 0.92 -10.52
N GLY A 34 0.03 1.69 -9.99
CA GLY A 34 -0.03 2.16 -8.60
C GLY A 34 -1.17 3.14 -8.34
N LEU A 35 -1.52 4.00 -9.30
CA LEU A 35 -2.72 4.84 -9.21
C LEU A 35 -3.99 4.00 -9.05
N ARG A 36 -4.14 2.90 -9.80
CA ARG A 36 -5.30 2.00 -9.63
C ARG A 36 -5.37 1.39 -8.24
N LEU A 37 -4.21 1.06 -7.68
CA LEU A 37 -4.11 0.50 -6.34
C LEU A 37 -4.45 1.56 -5.27
N TRP A 38 -3.92 2.77 -5.41
CA TRP A 38 -4.30 3.92 -4.60
C TRP A 38 -5.81 4.19 -4.66
N GLU A 39 -6.40 4.26 -5.86
CA GLU A 39 -7.83 4.49 -6.05
C GLU A 39 -8.69 3.41 -5.38
N GLU A 40 -8.29 2.14 -5.48
CA GLU A 40 -9.00 1.03 -4.85
C GLU A 40 -8.97 1.13 -3.32
N ALA A 41 -7.80 1.38 -2.74
CA ALA A 41 -7.67 1.61 -1.30
C ALA A 41 -8.47 2.85 -0.86
N GLY A 42 -8.42 3.93 -1.65
CA GLY A 42 -9.16 5.17 -1.45
C GLY A 42 -10.67 4.99 -1.38
N ARG A 43 -11.24 4.09 -2.20
CA ARG A 43 -12.68 3.75 -2.15
C ARG A 43 -13.08 3.02 -0.87
N ALA A 44 -12.12 2.43 -0.17
CA ALA A 44 -12.33 1.59 1.00
C ALA A 44 -11.86 2.22 2.32
N VAL A 45 -11.40 3.48 2.34
CA VAL A 45 -10.85 4.11 3.57
C VAL A 45 -11.82 4.12 4.76
N GLU A 46 -13.13 4.26 4.49
CA GLU A 46 -14.18 4.20 5.52
C GLU A 46 -14.42 2.77 6.05
N ALA A 47 -13.90 1.75 5.38
CA ALA A 47 -14.07 0.35 5.75
C ALA A 47 -13.08 -0.12 6.82
N GLY A 48 -11.96 0.58 7.03
CA GLY A 48 -10.98 0.19 8.02
C GLY A 48 -9.62 0.90 7.92
N GLU A 49 -8.83 0.70 8.97
CA GLU A 49 -7.51 1.30 9.13
C GLU A 49 -6.49 0.83 8.08
N LEU A 50 -6.48 -0.45 7.70
CA LEU A 50 -5.51 -0.93 6.71
C LEU A 50 -5.84 -0.39 5.31
N ALA A 51 -7.12 -0.25 4.93
CA ALA A 51 -7.48 0.50 3.71
C ALA A 51 -7.00 1.95 3.73
N GLY A 52 -7.15 2.65 4.85
CA GLY A 52 -6.59 4.00 5.06
C GLY A 52 -5.07 4.05 4.90
N ASN A 53 -4.35 3.12 5.54
CA ASN A 53 -2.90 3.03 5.49
C ASN A 53 -2.36 2.67 4.10
N LEU A 54 -3.03 1.75 3.38
CA LEU A 54 -2.70 1.45 1.98
C LEU A 54 -2.98 2.67 1.08
N CYS A 55 -4.10 3.38 1.30
CA CYS A 55 -4.38 4.62 0.57
C CYS A 55 -3.28 5.67 0.80
N ALA A 56 -2.82 5.84 2.05
CA ALA A 56 -1.73 6.76 2.36
C ALA A 56 -0.40 6.34 1.71
N LEU A 57 -0.04 5.06 1.80
CA LEU A 57 1.19 4.53 1.22
C LEU A 57 1.23 4.75 -0.30
N TRP A 58 0.19 4.31 -1.00
CA TRP A 58 0.20 4.36 -2.46
C TRP A 58 0.03 5.77 -2.99
N GLY A 59 -0.70 6.63 -2.27
CA GLY A 59 -0.73 8.06 -2.55
C GLY A 59 0.65 8.70 -2.42
N ALA A 60 1.40 8.40 -1.35
CA ALA A 60 2.75 8.93 -1.16
C ALA A 60 3.74 8.47 -2.24
N LEU A 61 3.62 7.22 -2.71
CA LEU A 61 4.46 6.71 -3.79
C LEU A 61 4.12 7.33 -5.15
N THR A 62 2.85 7.54 -5.47
CA THR A 62 2.46 8.25 -6.70
C THR A 62 2.80 9.74 -6.64
N ASP A 63 2.61 10.38 -5.48
CA ASP A 63 3.05 11.76 -5.23
C ASP A 63 4.56 11.90 -5.39
N TRP A 64 5.35 10.89 -5.03
CA TRP A 64 6.80 10.91 -5.25
C TRP A 64 7.12 11.06 -6.75
N VAL A 65 6.48 10.28 -7.62
CA VAL A 65 6.65 10.40 -9.09
C VAL A 65 6.27 11.80 -9.57
N GLU A 66 5.16 12.34 -9.08
CA GLU A 66 4.61 13.62 -9.54
C GLU A 66 5.39 14.84 -9.04
N LEU A 67 5.76 14.84 -7.75
CA LEU A 67 6.39 15.96 -7.08
C LEU A 67 7.92 16.00 -7.27
N LYS A 68 8.52 14.85 -7.60
CA LYS A 68 9.96 14.72 -7.86
C LYS A 68 10.21 13.94 -9.16
N PRO A 69 9.93 14.54 -10.32
CA PRO A 69 10.05 13.85 -11.61
C PRO A 69 11.49 13.39 -11.93
N ASP A 70 12.52 14.06 -11.38
CA ASP A 70 13.92 13.62 -11.51
C ASP A 70 14.21 12.29 -10.77
N GLU A 71 13.34 11.90 -9.84
CA GLU A 71 13.42 10.66 -9.06
C GLU A 71 12.40 9.60 -9.55
N ALA A 72 11.72 9.82 -10.70
CA ALA A 72 10.64 8.95 -11.17
C ALA A 72 11.04 7.46 -11.26
N ASP A 73 12.21 7.15 -11.82
CA ASP A 73 12.71 5.76 -11.91
C ASP A 73 12.88 5.13 -10.51
N GLN A 74 13.28 5.93 -9.51
CA GLN A 74 13.47 5.48 -8.12
C GLN A 74 12.12 5.26 -7.44
N ALA A 75 11.17 6.18 -7.65
CA ALA A 75 9.82 6.05 -7.15
C ALA A 75 9.10 4.83 -7.75
N GLU A 76 9.22 4.59 -9.06
CA GLU A 76 8.67 3.38 -9.70
C GLU A 76 9.35 2.09 -9.20
N ALA A 77 10.66 2.12 -8.95
CA ALA A 77 11.36 0.99 -8.33
C ALA A 77 10.84 0.73 -6.90
N ALA A 78 10.59 1.79 -6.12
CA ALA A 78 10.00 1.70 -4.80
C ALA A 78 8.58 1.13 -4.84
N MET A 79 7.75 1.55 -5.81
CA MET A 79 6.41 0.99 -6.03
C MET A 79 6.44 -0.51 -6.32
N ARG A 80 7.37 -0.95 -7.19
CA ARG A 80 7.56 -2.39 -7.46
C ARG A 80 7.99 -3.15 -6.21
N GLN A 81 8.91 -2.59 -5.42
CA GLN A 81 9.36 -3.23 -4.19
C GLN A 81 8.23 -3.29 -3.15
N ALA A 82 7.46 -2.22 -2.97
CA ALA A 82 6.32 -2.18 -2.06
C ALA A 82 5.24 -3.20 -2.44
N ALA A 83 4.99 -3.38 -3.74
CA ALA A 83 4.11 -4.42 -4.24
C ALA A 83 4.66 -5.82 -3.94
N GLN A 84 5.93 -6.08 -4.25
CA GLN A 84 6.57 -7.38 -3.99
C GLN A 84 6.56 -7.75 -2.51
N ASP A 85 6.87 -6.78 -1.64
CA ASP A 85 6.83 -6.96 -0.20
C ASP A 85 5.41 -7.30 0.27
N TRP A 86 4.39 -6.59 -0.23
CA TRP A 86 2.98 -6.88 0.09
C TRP A 86 2.58 -8.30 -0.32
N LEU A 87 3.01 -8.76 -1.51
CA LEU A 87 2.75 -10.12 -1.98
C LEU A 87 3.42 -11.19 -1.11
N GLY A 88 4.50 -10.83 -0.40
CA GLY A 88 5.21 -11.69 0.56
C GLY A 88 4.65 -11.67 1.98
N VAL A 89 3.72 -10.77 2.30
CA VAL A 89 3.10 -10.67 3.64
C VAL A 89 2.03 -11.74 3.81
N ASP A 90 2.07 -12.46 4.94
CA ASP A 90 0.91 -13.22 5.41
C ASP A 90 -0.16 -12.24 5.92
N GLN A 91 -1.18 -11.98 5.09
CA GLN A 91 -2.23 -11.00 5.38
C GLN A 91 -3.18 -11.46 6.51
N ALA A 92 -3.10 -12.72 6.95
CA ALA A 92 -3.77 -13.18 8.16
C ALA A 92 -2.96 -12.91 9.43
N ASP A 93 -1.65 -12.69 9.31
CA ASP A 93 -0.77 -12.26 10.41
C ASP A 93 -0.77 -10.73 10.51
N ARG A 94 -1.57 -10.22 11.46
CA ARG A 94 -1.64 -8.79 11.78
C ARG A 94 -0.26 -8.18 12.03
N CYS A 95 0.64 -8.87 12.72
CA CYS A 95 1.97 -8.34 13.01
C CYS A 95 2.85 -8.29 11.75
N ALA A 96 2.61 -9.14 10.75
CA ALA A 96 3.28 -9.05 9.46
C ALA A 96 2.79 -7.85 8.65
N VAL A 97 1.47 -7.62 8.63
CA VAL A 97 0.85 -6.44 7.99
C VAL A 97 1.34 -5.14 8.64
N GLU A 98 1.34 -5.05 9.96
CA GLU A 98 1.82 -3.87 10.69
C GLU A 98 3.30 -3.59 10.39
N ARG A 99 4.16 -4.62 10.36
CA ARG A 99 5.58 -4.44 10.00
C ARG A 99 5.77 -3.94 8.57
N TYR A 100 4.96 -4.42 7.63
CA TYR A 100 4.98 -3.94 6.25
C TYR A 100 4.61 -2.45 6.18
N LEU A 101 3.50 -2.08 6.82
CA LEU A 101 3.03 -0.69 6.84
C LEU A 101 4.02 0.22 7.56
N ASP A 102 4.57 -0.21 8.70
CA ASP A 102 5.54 0.57 9.47
C ASP A 102 6.77 0.91 8.65
N HIS A 103 7.31 -0.08 7.95
CA HIS A 103 8.47 0.12 7.09
C HIS A 103 8.17 1.13 5.98
N TRP A 104 7.09 0.89 5.24
CA TRP A 104 6.80 1.67 4.04
C TRP A 104 6.29 3.07 4.35
N LEU A 105 5.34 3.23 5.27
CA LEU A 105 4.81 4.54 5.63
C LEU A 105 5.83 5.39 6.37
N HIS A 106 6.54 4.83 7.36
CA HIS A 106 7.36 5.64 8.25
C HIS A 106 8.82 5.71 7.83
N ASP A 107 9.44 4.59 7.44
CA ASP A 107 10.86 4.60 7.11
C ASP A 107 11.12 5.05 5.66
N ILE A 108 10.23 4.69 4.73
CA ILE A 108 10.38 5.06 3.31
C ILE A 108 9.63 6.34 2.97
N CYS A 109 8.33 6.43 3.25
CA CYS A 109 7.52 7.59 2.92
C CYS A 109 7.64 8.75 3.94
N GLY A 110 8.20 8.49 5.13
CA GLY A 110 8.48 9.53 6.12
C GLY A 110 7.27 10.04 6.90
N TYR A 111 6.16 9.30 6.95
CA TYR A 111 5.02 9.63 7.81
C TYR A 111 5.44 9.54 9.29
N GLU A 112 4.92 10.46 10.11
CA GLU A 112 5.15 10.41 11.55
C GLU A 112 4.50 9.17 12.18
N ARG A 113 5.19 8.55 13.15
CA ARG A 113 4.61 7.49 14.00
C ARG A 113 3.75 8.15 15.07
N THR A 114 2.46 7.84 15.12
CA THR A 114 1.52 8.35 16.15
C THR A 114 1.47 7.47 17.39
#